data_AF-A0A1G7ZUQ4-F1
#
_entry.id   AF-A0A1G7ZUQ4-F1
#
_cell.length_a   1.000
_cell.length_b   1.000
_cell.length_c   1.000
_cell.angle_alpha   90.00
_cell.angle_beta   90.00
_cell.angle_gamma   90.00
#
_symmetry.space_group_name_H-M   'P 1'
#
loop_
_entity.id
_entity.type
_entity.pdbx_description
1 polymer ?
#
loop_
_entity_poly.entity_id
_entity_poly.type
_entity_poly.pdbx_seq_one_letter_code
_entity_poly.pdbx_strand_id
1 'polypeptide(L)'
;MKNYYLVFLIGIISLTLYSCGKTTDKDRAIALVESEYESSSRDLNFNEAKLDTLYNISPQAYIDSVKKGNELDITLAELESQIKHLSQAESDSVGLISAKLTKERYRLLNLKKIKPQFIGWKLSGVSVRGNKQKVLSFNFDQEITKIVP
;
A
#
# COMPACT_ATOMS: atom_id res chain seq x y z
N MET A 1 -10.81 -3.48 -62.53
CA MET A 1 -9.87 -3.32 -61.41
C MET A 1 -10.48 -2.38 -60.36
N LYS A 2 -11.53 -2.82 -59.68
CA LYS A 2 -12.25 -2.03 -58.66
C LYS A 2 -12.47 -2.95 -57.47
N ASN A 3 -12.20 -2.44 -56.27
CA ASN A 3 -12.51 -2.98 -54.93
C ASN A 3 -11.36 -3.57 -54.11
N TYR A 4 -10.14 -3.72 -54.62
CA TYR A 4 -9.02 -4.21 -53.79
C TYR A 4 -8.55 -3.19 -52.74
N TYR A 5 -8.62 -1.90 -53.05
CA TYR A 5 -8.27 -0.82 -52.11
C TYR A 5 -9.20 -0.72 -50.91
N LEU A 6 -10.49 -1.03 -51.11
CA LEU A 6 -11.51 -0.94 -50.05
C LEU A 6 -11.36 -2.07 -49.02
N VAL A 7 -10.99 -3.27 -49.49
CA VAL A 7 -10.67 -4.41 -48.61
C VAL A 7 -9.36 -4.17 -47.85
N PHE A 8 -8.35 -3.57 -48.48
CA PHE A 8 -7.08 -3.22 -47.83
C PHE A 8 -7.26 -2.13 -46.77
N LEU A 9 -8.12 -1.13 -47.02
CA LEU A 9 -8.41 -0.05 -46.06
C LEU A 9 -9.17 -0.56 -44.82
N ILE A 10 -10.14 -1.47 -45.02
CA ILE A 10 -10.90 -2.07 -43.91
C ILE A 10 -10.00 -2.97 -43.06
N GLY A 11 -9.07 -3.70 -43.68
CA GLY A 11 -8.07 -4.51 -42.96
C GLY A 11 -7.18 -3.69 -42.02
N ILE A 12 -6.72 -2.52 -42.47
CA ILE A 12 -5.86 -1.63 -41.67
C ILE A 12 -6.64 -0.98 -40.52
N ILE A 13 -7.90 -0.57 -40.74
CA ILE A 13 -8.76 0.00 -39.68
C ILE A 13 -9.11 -1.06 -38.62
N SER A 14 -9.25 -2.32 -39.02
CA SER A 14 -9.50 -3.44 -38.09
C SER A 14 -8.28 -3.77 -37.22
N LEU A 15 -7.06 -3.59 -37.75
CA LEU A 15 -5.82 -3.79 -37.01
C LEU A 15 -5.49 -2.66 -36.03
N THR A 16 -5.91 -1.41 -36.30
CA THR A 16 -5.71 -0.28 -35.37
C THR A 16 -6.69 -0.30 -34.20
N LEU A 17 -7.88 -0.88 -34.36
CA LEU A 17 -8.86 -1.06 -33.27
C LEU A 17 -8.53 -2.24 -32.34
N TYR A 18 -7.62 -3.14 -32.73
CA TYR A 18 -7.16 -4.26 -31.90
C TYR A 18 -6.04 -3.89 -30.94
N SER A 19 -5.47 -2.69 -31.05
CA SER A 19 -4.67 -2.09 -29.97
C SER A 19 -5.60 -1.56 -28.88
N CYS A 20 -6.46 -2.44 -28.35
CA CYS A 20 -7.06 -2.29 -27.03
C CYS A 20 -5.91 -2.43 -26.01
N GLY A 21 -5.07 -1.40 -25.93
CA GLY A 21 -4.06 -1.28 -24.89
C GLY A 21 -4.82 -1.27 -23.58
N LYS A 22 -4.70 -2.35 -22.81
CA LYS A 22 -5.24 -2.39 -21.44
C LYS A 22 -4.69 -1.16 -20.72
N THR A 23 -5.54 -0.19 -20.43
CA THR A 23 -5.16 0.98 -19.65
C THR A 23 -4.67 0.49 -18.30
N THR A 24 -3.49 0.93 -17.89
CA THR A 24 -2.96 0.53 -16.58
C THR A 24 -3.76 1.21 -15.48
N ASP A 25 -3.75 0.65 -14.28
CA ASP A 25 -4.37 1.30 -13.12
C ASP A 25 -3.80 2.70 -12.87
N LYS A 26 -2.53 2.92 -13.19
CA LYS A 26 -1.91 4.25 -13.13
C LYS A 26 -2.55 5.19 -14.15
N ASP A 27 -2.77 4.74 -15.39
CA ASP A 27 -3.40 5.58 -16.42
C ASP A 27 -4.84 5.91 -16.04
N ARG A 28 -5.58 4.96 -15.46
CA ARG A 28 -6.94 5.17 -14.94
C ARG A 28 -6.97 6.20 -13.80
N ALA A 29 -6.01 6.11 -12.86
CA ALA A 29 -5.89 7.06 -11.76
C ALA A 29 -5.55 8.48 -12.25
N ILE A 30 -4.64 8.59 -13.23
CA ILE A 30 -4.28 9.87 -13.86
C ILE A 30 -5.51 10.46 -14.55
N ALA A 31 -6.19 9.70 -15.40
CA ALA A 31 -7.36 10.17 -16.13
C ALA A 31 -8.47 10.65 -15.19
N LEU A 32 -8.68 9.96 -14.06
CA LEU A 32 -9.66 10.37 -13.07
C LEU A 32 -9.28 11.71 -12.41
N VAL A 33 -8.01 11.89 -12.05
CA VAL A 33 -7.51 13.16 -11.51
C VAL A 33 -7.59 14.26 -12.57
N GLU A 34 -7.20 14.00 -13.81
CA GLU A 34 -7.33 14.98 -14.88
C GLU A 34 -8.79 15.42 -15.03
N SER A 35 -9.74 14.48 -15.10
CA SER A 35 -11.17 14.80 -15.26
C SER A 35 -11.75 15.64 -14.12
N GLU A 36 -11.38 15.37 -12.87
CA GLU A 36 -11.84 16.13 -11.70
C GLU A 36 -11.20 17.54 -11.64
N TYR A 37 -9.98 17.68 -12.17
CA TYR A 37 -9.22 18.92 -12.13
C TYR A 37 -9.21 19.70 -13.45
N GLU A 38 -9.91 19.23 -14.49
CA GLU A 38 -10.14 19.94 -15.76
C GLU A 38 -10.75 21.33 -15.53
N SER A 39 -11.64 21.45 -14.55
CA SER A 39 -12.25 22.73 -14.16
C SER A 39 -11.32 23.63 -13.33
N SER A 40 -10.22 23.08 -12.82
CA SER A 40 -9.26 23.82 -12.00
C SER A 40 -8.26 24.53 -12.91
N SER A 41 -7.91 25.78 -12.60
CA SER A 41 -6.89 26.53 -13.34
C SER A 41 -5.45 25.99 -13.13
N ARG A 42 -5.29 24.78 -12.59
CA ARG A 42 -4.01 24.18 -12.22
C ARG A 42 -3.66 23.14 -13.26
N ASP A 43 -2.66 23.46 -14.08
CA ASP A 43 -2.04 22.49 -14.98
C ASP A 43 -1.25 21.46 -14.14
N LEU A 44 -1.68 20.20 -14.16
CA LEU A 44 -1.06 19.11 -13.40
C LEU A 44 0.00 18.39 -14.27
N ASN A 45 1.06 17.93 -13.62
CA ASN A 45 2.13 17.16 -14.25
C ASN A 45 2.32 15.82 -13.51
N PHE A 46 2.25 14.73 -14.27
CA PHE A 46 2.29 13.35 -13.80
C PHE A 46 3.59 12.61 -14.16
N ASN A 47 4.63 13.29 -14.65
CA ASN A 47 5.89 12.65 -15.09
C ASN A 47 6.55 11.84 -13.97
N GLU A 48 6.52 12.36 -12.74
CA GLU A 48 7.05 11.70 -11.54
C GLU A 48 5.97 10.92 -10.77
N ALA A 49 4.77 10.81 -11.33
CA ALA A 49 3.66 10.20 -10.62
C ALA A 49 3.87 8.70 -10.44
N LYS A 50 3.59 8.21 -9.24
CA LYS A 50 3.69 6.80 -8.87
C LYS A 50 2.39 6.33 -8.25
N LEU A 51 1.91 5.18 -8.69
CA LEU A 51 0.76 4.52 -8.10
C LEU A 51 1.24 3.47 -7.10
N ASP A 52 0.92 3.67 -5.83
CA ASP A 52 1.22 2.75 -4.74
C ASP A 52 -0.05 2.08 -4.24
N THR A 53 0.07 0.84 -3.76
CA THR A 53 -1.02 0.13 -3.09
C THR A 53 -1.15 0.63 -1.65
N LEU A 54 -2.38 0.88 -1.21
CA LEU A 54 -2.70 1.22 0.17
C LEU A 54 -3.27 0.00 0.89
N TYR A 55 -2.79 -0.19 2.12
CA TYR A 55 -3.27 -1.21 3.03
C TYR A 55 -3.67 -0.58 4.36
N ASN A 56 -4.65 -1.17 5.05
CA ASN A 56 -5.03 -0.80 6.42
C ASN A 56 -3.84 -0.92 7.42
N ILE A 57 -2.95 -1.88 7.18
CA ILE A 57 -1.66 -2.05 7.83
C ILE A 57 -0.67 -2.52 6.77
N SER A 58 0.55 -1.98 6.79
CA SER A 58 1.60 -2.43 5.88
C SER A 58 1.82 -3.94 5.99
N PRO A 59 1.85 -4.70 4.88
CA PRO A 59 2.14 -6.14 4.90
C PRO A 59 3.45 -6.46 5.62
N GLN A 60 4.47 -5.62 5.45
CA GLN A 60 5.75 -5.80 6.13
C GLN A 60 5.63 -5.60 7.63
N ALA A 61 4.92 -4.54 8.07
CA ALA A 61 4.71 -4.28 9.48
C ALA A 61 3.93 -5.43 10.17
N TYR A 62 2.99 -6.06 9.46
CA TYR A 62 2.31 -7.25 9.95
C TYR A 62 3.28 -8.45 10.11
N ILE A 63 4.11 -8.73 9.10
CA ILE A 63 5.11 -9.81 9.16
C ILE A 63 6.08 -9.59 10.32
N ASP A 64 6.58 -8.36 10.47
CA ASP A 64 7.51 -7.99 11.54
C ASP A 64 6.86 -8.13 12.92
N SER A 65 5.59 -7.73 13.05
CA SER A 65 4.81 -7.92 14.29
C SER A 65 4.65 -9.40 14.65
N VAL A 66 4.40 -10.26 13.67
CA VAL A 66 4.29 -11.72 13.90
C VAL A 66 5.63 -12.30 14.33
N LYS A 67 6.71 -11.95 13.62
CA LYS A 67 8.07 -12.38 13.96
C LYS A 67 8.42 -11.96 15.39
N LYS A 68 8.15 -10.70 15.74
CA LYS A 68 8.45 -10.18 17.07
C LYS A 68 7.65 -10.87 18.17
N GLY A 69 6.39 -11.21 17.90
CA GLY A 69 5.58 -12.02 18.82
C GLY A 69 6.21 -13.38 19.10
N ASN A 70 6.70 -14.08 18.08
CA ASN A 70 7.36 -15.38 18.25
C ASN A 70 8.69 -15.26 19.03
N GLU A 71 9.47 -14.20 18.78
CA GLU A 71 10.69 -13.94 19.55
C GLU A 71 10.39 -13.70 21.03
N LEU A 72 9.33 -12.94 21.33
CA LEU A 72 8.90 -12.71 22.72
C LEU A 72 8.44 -14.00 23.41
N ASP A 73 7.78 -14.90 22.70
CA ASP A 73 7.36 -16.19 23.25
C ASP A 73 8.57 -17.04 23.68
N ILE A 74 9.65 -17.03 22.88
CA ILE A 74 10.91 -17.70 23.22
C ILE A 74 11.56 -17.05 24.44
N THR A 75 11.68 -15.72 24.44
CA THR A 75 12.30 -14.99 25.56
C THR A 75 11.53 -15.18 26.86
N LEU A 76 10.18 -15.16 26.82
CA LEU A 76 9.36 -15.38 28.02
C LEU A 76 9.56 -16.79 28.59
N ALA A 77 9.59 -17.82 27.73
CA ALA A 77 9.85 -19.19 28.16
C ALA A 77 11.24 -19.35 28.82
N GLU A 78 12.25 -18.66 28.27
CA GLU A 78 13.60 -18.66 28.84
C GLU A 78 13.64 -17.97 30.21
N LEU A 79 13.03 -16.79 30.35
CA LEU A 79 12.95 -16.07 31.62
C LEU A 79 12.19 -16.88 32.68
N GLU A 80 11.10 -17.56 32.31
CA GLU A 80 10.34 -18.45 33.20
C GLU A 80 11.19 -19.63 33.70
N SER A 81 12.07 -20.16 32.86
CA SER A 81 13.02 -21.21 33.24
C SER A 81 14.06 -20.68 34.23
N GLN A 82 14.62 -19.49 33.96
CA GLN A 82 15.65 -18.88 34.80
C GLN A 82 15.11 -18.47 36.19
N ILE A 83 13.89 -17.92 36.27
CA ILE A 83 13.25 -17.48 37.52
C ILE A 83 13.29 -18.56 38.61
N LYS A 84 13.13 -19.84 38.24
CA LYS A 84 13.08 -20.96 39.19
C LYS A 84 14.40 -21.19 39.96
N HIS A 85 15.51 -20.63 39.48
CA HIS A 85 16.84 -20.85 40.03
C HIS A 85 17.46 -19.59 40.66
N LEU A 86 16.72 -18.48 40.71
CA LEU A 86 17.19 -17.19 41.19
C LEU A 86 16.85 -16.96 42.67
N SER A 87 17.61 -16.07 43.32
CA SER A 87 17.23 -15.53 44.63
C SER A 87 15.96 -14.69 44.52
N GLN A 88 15.28 -14.42 45.64
CA GLN A 88 14.01 -13.67 45.63
C GLN A 88 14.13 -12.30 44.95
N ALA A 89 15.18 -11.52 45.25
CA ALA A 89 15.35 -10.18 44.68
C ALA A 89 15.62 -10.19 43.17
N GLU A 90 16.36 -11.19 42.69
CA GLU A 90 16.62 -11.40 41.26
C GLU A 90 15.35 -11.89 40.55
N SER A 91 14.61 -12.80 41.18
CA SER A 91 13.31 -13.30 40.71
C SER A 91 12.29 -12.16 40.54
N ASP A 92 12.17 -11.26 41.53
CA ASP A 92 11.26 -10.11 41.46
C ASP A 92 11.62 -9.18 40.28
N SER A 93 12.92 -8.96 40.05
CA SER A 93 13.41 -8.14 38.93
C SER A 93 13.12 -8.77 37.57
N VAL A 94 13.34 -10.08 37.42
CA VAL A 94 13.02 -10.82 36.19
C VAL A 94 11.50 -10.89 35.99
N GLY A 95 10.72 -10.98 37.06
CA GLY A 95 9.26 -10.92 37.05
C GLY A 95 8.73 -9.62 36.44
N LEU A 96 9.30 -8.46 36.80
CA LEU A 96 8.95 -7.17 36.21
C LEU A 96 9.25 -7.10 34.71
N ILE A 97 10.39 -7.64 34.28
CA ILE A 97 10.77 -7.71 32.86
C ILE A 97 9.79 -8.62 32.11
N SER A 98 9.51 -9.81 32.63
CA SER A 98 8.56 -10.76 32.05
C SER A 98 7.16 -10.15 31.91
N ALA A 99 6.67 -9.41 32.91
CA ALA A 99 5.39 -8.71 32.84
C ALA A 99 5.36 -7.66 31.71
N LYS A 100 6.44 -6.88 31.54
CA LYS A 100 6.55 -5.89 30.45
C LYS A 100 6.57 -6.55 29.07
N LEU A 101 7.32 -7.64 28.91
CA LEU A 101 7.38 -8.40 27.66
C LEU A 101 6.04 -9.08 27.34
N THR A 102 5.34 -9.59 28.36
CA THR A 102 4.00 -10.16 28.22
C THR A 102 2.98 -9.11 27.75
N LYS A 103 3.02 -7.89 28.29
CA LYS A 103 2.18 -6.79 27.81
C LYS A 103 2.44 -6.46 26.34
N GLU A 104 3.71 -6.43 25.94
CA GLU A 104 4.09 -6.18 24.56
C GLU A 104 3.62 -7.31 23.63
N ARG A 105 3.73 -8.57 24.07
CA ARG A 105 3.18 -9.74 23.38
C ARG A 105 1.68 -9.57 23.12
N TYR A 106 0.89 -9.18 24.13
CA TYR A 106 -0.55 -8.94 23.95
C TYR A 106 -0.84 -7.82 22.96
N ARG A 107 -0.03 -6.74 22.96
CA ARG A 107 -0.14 -5.66 21.97
C ARG A 107 0.08 -6.20 20.55
N LEU A 108 1.10 -7.02 20.33
CA LEU A 108 1.40 -7.63 19.04
C LEU A 108 0.35 -8.66 18.62
N LEU A 109 -0.24 -9.42 19.57
CA LEU A 109 -1.36 -10.33 19.27
C LEU A 109 -2.60 -9.57 18.81
N ASN A 110 -2.86 -8.37 19.35
CA ASN A 110 -3.95 -7.52 18.87
C ASN A 110 -3.66 -6.99 17.46
N LEU A 111 -2.42 -6.60 17.15
CA LEU A 111 -2.03 -6.26 15.78
C LEU A 111 -2.16 -7.44 14.83
N LYS A 112 -1.82 -8.67 15.26
CA LYS A 112 -1.96 -9.91 14.49
C LYS A 112 -3.42 -10.20 14.09
N LYS A 113 -4.41 -9.74 14.86
CA LYS A 113 -5.84 -9.87 14.48
C LYS A 113 -6.19 -9.01 13.26
N ILE A 114 -5.48 -7.91 13.05
CA ILE A 114 -5.69 -7.00 11.93
C ILE A 114 -4.79 -7.47 10.78
N LYS A 115 -5.36 -8.25 9.86
CA LYS A 115 -4.63 -8.70 8.67
C LYS A 115 -4.44 -7.53 7.68
N PRO A 116 -3.32 -7.50 6.93
CA PRO A 116 -3.18 -6.60 5.79
C PRO A 116 -4.32 -6.83 4.82
N GLN A 117 -5.08 -5.78 4.59
CA GLN A 117 -6.17 -5.72 3.63
C GLN A 117 -5.89 -4.56 2.71
N PHE A 118 -5.88 -4.85 1.41
CA PHE A 118 -5.82 -3.84 0.38
C PHE A 118 -7.05 -2.94 0.50
N ILE A 119 -6.86 -1.62 0.63
CA ILE A 119 -7.97 -0.67 0.83
C ILE A 119 -8.13 0.30 -0.35
N GLY A 120 -7.15 0.38 -1.24
CA GLY A 120 -7.18 1.35 -2.32
C GLY A 120 -5.81 1.68 -2.88
N TRP A 121 -5.75 2.74 -3.66
CA TRP A 121 -4.52 3.16 -4.32
C TRP A 121 -4.14 4.57 -3.91
N LYS A 122 -2.86 4.91 -4.04
CA LYS A 122 -2.35 6.28 -3.87
C LYS A 122 -1.54 6.68 -5.07
N LEU A 123 -1.96 7.72 -5.78
CA LEU A 123 -1.16 8.39 -6.79
C LEU A 123 -0.37 9.50 -6.10
N SER A 124 0.93 9.32 -5.94
CA SER A 124 1.86 10.31 -5.39
C SER A 124 2.72 10.91 -6.49
N GLY A 125 3.45 12.00 -6.20
CA GLY A 125 4.38 12.61 -7.17
C GLY A 125 3.70 13.48 -8.25
N VAL A 126 2.43 13.86 -8.04
CA VAL A 126 1.74 14.77 -8.96
C VAL A 126 2.17 16.20 -8.63
N SER A 127 2.64 16.97 -9.61
CA SER A 127 3.06 18.36 -9.39
C SER A 127 2.17 19.34 -10.14
N VAL A 128 2.17 20.61 -9.75
CA VAL A 128 1.53 21.67 -10.53
C VAL A 128 2.58 22.27 -11.47
N ARG A 129 2.30 22.32 -12.77
CA ARG A 129 3.20 22.91 -13.76
C ARG A 129 3.51 24.36 -13.39
N GLY A 130 4.80 24.70 -13.40
CA GLY A 130 5.29 26.01 -12.94
C GLY A 130 5.57 26.11 -11.43
N ASN A 131 5.15 25.13 -10.63
CA ASN A 131 5.45 25.06 -9.19
C ASN A 131 6.00 23.68 -8.81
N LYS A 132 7.31 23.51 -8.97
CA LYS A 132 8.03 22.26 -8.63
C LYS A 132 8.03 21.92 -7.13
N GLN A 133 7.66 22.84 -6.24
CA GLN A 133 7.69 22.59 -4.80
C GLN A 133 6.40 21.94 -4.26
N LYS A 134 5.28 22.05 -4.99
CA LYS A 134 4.00 21.53 -4.49
C LYS A 134 3.71 20.16 -5.10
N VAL A 135 4.10 19.11 -4.38
CA VAL A 135 3.75 17.73 -4.70
C VAL A 135 2.40 17.39 -4.05
N LEU A 136 1.45 16.95 -4.86
CA LEU A 136 0.12 16.49 -4.49
C LEU A 136 0.11 14.96 -4.43
N SER A 137 -0.87 14.44 -3.71
CA SER A 137 -1.17 13.01 -3.70
C SER A 137 -2.67 12.82 -3.64
N PHE A 138 -3.14 11.77 -4.31
CA PHE A 138 -4.56 11.43 -4.42
C PHE A 138 -4.73 9.98 -4.00
N ASN A 139 -5.71 9.73 -3.14
CA ASN A 139 -6.10 8.38 -2.78
C ASN A 139 -7.31 7.96 -3.63
N PHE A 140 -7.42 6.67 -3.90
CA PHE A 140 -8.51 6.09 -4.66
C PHE A 140 -9.06 4.88 -3.91
N ASP A 141 -10.32 4.56 -4.18
CA ASP A 141 -10.89 3.26 -3.79
C ASP A 141 -10.17 2.09 -4.51
N GLN A 142 -10.51 0.87 -4.12
CA GLN A 142 -9.87 -0.36 -4.63
C GLN A 142 -9.92 -0.48 -6.16
N GLU A 143 -10.99 0.01 -6.76
CA GLU A 143 -11.24 -0.11 -8.19
C GLU A 143 -10.81 1.13 -8.98
N ILE A 144 -10.35 2.21 -8.35
CA ILE A 144 -10.01 3.48 -9.01
C ILE A 144 -11.24 4.05 -9.76
N THR A 145 -12.38 4.12 -9.07
CA THR A 145 -13.62 4.71 -9.59
C THR A 145 -13.82 6.14 -9.10
N LYS A 146 -13.25 6.48 -7.94
CA LYS A 146 -13.35 7.80 -7.33
C LYS A 146 -12.11 8.16 -6.52
N ILE A 147 -11.82 9.45 -6.44
CA ILE A 147 -10.86 10.00 -5.48
C ILE A 147 -11.51 9.93 -4.09
N VAL A 148 -10.79 9.39 -3.12
CA VAL A 148 -11.23 9.30 -1.72
C VAL A 148 -10.39 10.23 -0.82
N PRO A 149 -10.96 10.70 0.31
CA PRO A 149 -10.22 11.51 1.28
C PRO A 149 -8.93 10.85 1.82
#